data_AF-A0A9P6EQU8-F1
#
_entry.id   AF-A0A9P6EQU8-F1
#
_cell.length_a   1.000
_cell.length_b   1.000
_cell.length_c   1.000
_cell.angle_alpha   90.00
_cell.angle_beta   90.00
_cell.angle_gamma   90.00
#
_symmetry.space_group_name_H-M   'P 1'
#
loop_
_entity.id
_entity.type
_entity.pdbx_description
1 polymer ?
#
loop_
_entity_poly.entity_id
_entity_poly.type
_entity_poly.pdbx_seq_one_letter_code
_entity_poly.pdbx_strand_id
1 'polypeptide(L)'
;MHSSWILSKASSSQAKLINGAFTRLLHVSTRRQDFVAPPHPISHMRPILYDDPPSQSPAPYLRHPYSLSEFKEENKNAGNDCEFQFQVQRQQLDALHQGFWLDSNSRFYAAKEEVLRSLPESATALDKEVALSTFFSQWSMQEKSRTEDYTKEWRRRNFELIKIGTRVELQNFTRRVSSVFTRSAAAPKQP
;
A
#
# COMPACT_ATOMS: atom_id res chain seq x y z
N MET A 1 -44.85 -51.17 39.46
CA MET A 1 -45.88 -51.79 38.59
C MET A 1 -45.67 -51.21 37.20
N HIS A 2 -44.81 -51.85 36.43
CA HIS A 2 -45.14 -52.86 35.40
C HIS A 2 -45.51 -52.23 34.05
N SER A 3 -44.61 -52.49 33.09
CA SER A 3 -44.87 -52.74 31.67
C SER A 3 -45.17 -51.55 30.75
N SER A 4 -44.30 -51.33 29.76
CA SER A 4 -44.57 -51.90 28.43
C SER A 4 -43.37 -51.76 27.50
N TRP A 5 -43.20 -52.78 26.67
CA TRP A 5 -42.16 -52.96 25.67
C TRP A 5 -42.65 -52.54 24.26
N ILE A 6 -41.70 -52.59 23.30
CA ILE A 6 -41.83 -52.90 21.85
C ILE A 6 -41.77 -51.71 20.86
N LEU A 7 -40.57 -51.61 20.25
CA LEU A 7 -40.23 -51.81 18.83
C LEU A 7 -41.13 -51.23 17.70
N SER A 8 -40.54 -50.36 16.87
CA SER A 8 -40.80 -50.17 15.42
C SER A 8 -39.90 -49.01 14.97
N LYS A 9 -39.18 -48.93 13.84
CA LYS A 9 -39.00 -49.72 12.63
C LYS A 9 -37.67 -49.22 12.00
N ALA A 10 -36.97 -50.10 11.29
CA ALA A 10 -35.91 -49.72 10.37
C ALA A 10 -36.47 -48.89 9.19
N SER A 11 -35.68 -47.99 8.60
CA SER A 11 -35.40 -47.95 7.15
C SER A 11 -34.71 -46.64 6.69
N SER A 12 -33.76 -46.81 5.77
CA SER A 12 -33.44 -45.92 4.66
C SER A 12 -32.65 -44.62 4.90
N SER A 13 -31.36 -44.67 4.55
CA SER A 13 -30.85 -44.14 3.26
C SER A 13 -29.46 -43.54 3.45
N GLN A 14 -28.45 -44.24 2.91
CA GLN A 14 -27.13 -43.65 2.70
C GLN A 14 -27.22 -42.54 1.65
N ALA A 15 -26.94 -41.30 2.05
CA ALA A 15 -26.65 -40.22 1.12
C ALA A 15 -25.16 -40.25 0.79
N LYS A 16 -24.84 -40.77 -0.40
CA LYS A 16 -23.50 -40.75 -1.00
C LYS A 16 -23.21 -39.33 -1.45
N LEU A 17 -22.45 -38.57 -0.65
CA LEU A 17 -22.01 -37.23 -1.03
C LEU A 17 -20.97 -37.34 -2.16
N ILE A 18 -21.37 -36.87 -3.32
CA ILE A 18 -20.56 -36.74 -4.52
C ILE A 18 -19.65 -35.53 -4.28
N ASN A 19 -18.42 -35.77 -3.84
CA ASN A 19 -17.39 -34.73 -3.78
C ASN A 19 -16.97 -34.38 -5.22
N GLY A 20 -17.75 -33.52 -5.86
CA GLY A 20 -17.35 -32.82 -7.07
C GLY A 20 -16.19 -31.89 -6.73
N ALA A 21 -14.98 -32.29 -7.10
CA ALA A 21 -13.82 -31.42 -7.07
C ALA A 21 -14.07 -30.22 -8.00
N PHE A 22 -14.51 -29.10 -7.43
CA PHE A 22 -14.34 -27.81 -8.07
C PHE A 22 -12.83 -27.56 -8.18
N THR A 23 -12.27 -27.86 -9.35
CA THR A 23 -10.92 -27.45 -9.71
C THR A 23 -10.89 -25.92 -9.65
N ARG A 24 -10.14 -25.40 -8.66
CA ARG A 24 -9.86 -23.98 -8.51
C ARG A 24 -9.01 -23.54 -9.71
N LEU A 25 -9.65 -23.19 -10.81
CA LEU A 25 -9.03 -22.64 -12.02
C LEU A 25 -8.70 -21.14 -11.89
N LEU A 26 -8.65 -20.61 -10.68
CA LEU A 26 -8.17 -19.26 -10.42
C LEU A 26 -6.68 -19.34 -10.11
N HIS A 27 -5.88 -19.12 -11.14
CA HIS A 27 -4.44 -18.88 -11.04
C HIS A 27 -4.23 -17.71 -10.06
N VAL A 28 -3.71 -18.01 -8.88
CA VAL A 28 -3.30 -17.02 -7.88
C VAL A 28 -2.25 -16.12 -8.56
N SER A 29 -2.51 -14.83 -8.65
CA SER A 29 -1.51 -13.86 -9.13
C SER A 29 -0.22 -14.02 -8.33
N THR A 30 0.95 -13.82 -8.95
CA THR A 30 2.23 -13.72 -8.25
C THR A 30 2.06 -12.81 -7.02
N ARG A 31 2.42 -13.30 -5.83
CA ARG A 31 2.34 -12.50 -4.60
C ARG A 31 3.31 -11.33 -4.74
N ARG A 32 2.79 -10.13 -5.00
CA ARG A 32 3.50 -8.89 -4.70
C ARG A 32 3.42 -8.69 -3.19
N GLN A 33 4.55 -8.55 -2.53
CA GLN A 33 4.67 -8.41 -1.09
C GLN A 33 5.51 -7.19 -0.77
N ASP A 34 4.86 -6.04 -0.66
CA ASP A 34 5.51 -4.83 -0.17
C ASP A 34 6.13 -5.10 1.22
N PHE A 35 7.43 -4.84 1.35
CA PHE A 35 8.14 -5.00 2.62
C PHE A 35 8.10 -3.71 3.42
N VAL A 36 8.11 -3.83 4.74
CA VAL A 36 8.10 -2.66 5.64
C VAL A 36 9.38 -2.70 6.47
N ALA A 37 10.18 -1.65 6.36
CA ALA A 37 11.45 -1.53 7.07
C ALA A 37 11.24 -1.14 8.55
N PRO A 38 12.28 -1.26 9.40
CA PRO A 38 12.23 -0.79 10.79
C PRO A 38 11.84 0.69 10.91
N PRO A 39 11.25 1.11 12.06
CA PRO A 39 10.88 2.50 12.26
C PRO A 39 12.12 3.40 12.27
N HIS A 40 12.02 4.56 11.62
CA HIS A 40 13.08 5.57 11.61
C HIS A 40 13.25 6.20 13.02
N PRO A 41 14.48 6.44 13.51
CA PRO A 41 14.74 6.83 14.90
C PRO A 41 14.14 8.17 15.33
N ILE A 42 13.89 9.09 14.40
CA ILE A 42 13.37 10.44 14.70
C ILE A 42 11.91 10.57 14.28
N SER A 43 11.57 10.15 13.06
CA SER A 43 10.22 10.30 12.50
C SER A 43 9.27 9.18 12.95
N HIS A 44 9.79 8.06 13.46
CA HIS A 44 9.03 6.85 13.85
C HIS A 44 8.21 6.19 12.72
N MET A 45 8.29 6.73 11.51
CA MET A 45 7.64 6.19 10.32
C MET A 45 8.40 4.97 9.81
N ARG A 46 7.65 4.07 9.16
CA ARG A 46 8.19 2.84 8.58
C ARG A 46 8.25 2.96 7.06
N PRO A 47 9.45 2.96 6.46
CA PRO A 47 9.60 2.96 5.01
C PRO A 47 8.95 1.71 4.39
N ILE A 48 8.25 1.90 3.26
CA ILE A 48 7.73 0.80 2.45
C ILE A 48 8.72 0.54 1.32
N LEU A 49 9.13 -0.71 1.18
CA LEU A 49 9.97 -1.21 0.10
C LEU A 49 9.06 -1.92 -0.90
N TYR A 50 8.84 -1.26 -2.03
CA TYR A 50 7.97 -1.77 -3.08
C TYR A 50 8.69 -2.83 -3.94
N ASP A 51 8.00 -3.94 -4.18
CA ASP A 51 8.49 -5.06 -5.00
C ASP A 51 8.55 -4.77 -6.50
N ASP A 52 7.85 -3.71 -6.93
CA ASP A 52 7.83 -3.21 -8.28
C ASP A 52 8.59 -1.88 -8.36
N PRO A 53 9.94 -1.90 -8.26
CA PRO A 53 10.71 -0.71 -8.53
C PRO A 53 10.43 -0.25 -9.98
N PRO A 54 10.43 1.08 -10.25
CA PRO A 54 10.31 1.58 -11.61
C PRO A 54 11.33 0.84 -12.46
N SER A 55 10.87 0.26 -13.58
CA SER A 55 11.70 -0.65 -14.37
C SER A 55 13.05 0.01 -14.64
N GLN A 56 14.12 -0.58 -14.12
CA GLN A 56 15.46 -0.11 -14.43
C GLN A 56 15.58 -0.20 -15.95
N SER A 57 15.88 0.92 -16.60
CA SER A 57 16.12 0.93 -18.04
C SER A 57 17.11 -0.18 -18.36
N PRO A 58 16.85 -1.02 -19.39
CA PRO A 58 17.77 -2.11 -19.72
C PRO A 58 19.18 -1.54 -19.87
N ALA A 59 20.17 -2.32 -19.42
CA ALA A 59 21.54 -1.85 -19.33
C ALA A 59 21.99 -1.23 -20.67
N PRO A 60 22.71 -0.09 -20.64
CA PRO A 60 22.95 0.73 -21.84
C PRO A 60 23.66 -0.02 -22.97
N TYR A 61 24.37 -1.11 -22.67
CA TYR A 61 25.02 -1.98 -23.65
C TYR A 61 24.07 -2.90 -24.44
N LEU A 62 22.80 -3.03 -24.03
CA LEU A 62 21.76 -3.78 -24.74
C LEU A 62 20.90 -2.90 -25.66
N ARG A 63 21.05 -1.57 -25.60
CA ARG A 63 20.25 -0.61 -26.38
C ARG A 63 21.08 -0.08 -27.53
N HIS A 64 20.81 -0.58 -28.74
CA HIS A 64 21.41 -0.01 -29.95
C HIS A 64 20.84 1.40 -30.17
N PRO A 65 21.65 2.42 -30.53
CA PRO A 65 21.21 3.81 -30.71
C PRO A 65 20.17 4.04 -31.81
N TYR A 66 19.81 3.00 -32.57
CA TYR A 66 18.79 3.02 -33.61
C TYR A 66 17.91 1.77 -33.52
N SER A 67 17.40 1.45 -32.33
CA SER A 67 16.52 0.29 -32.18
C SER A 67 15.10 0.66 -32.61
N LEU A 68 14.56 -0.03 -33.61
CA LEU A 68 13.15 0.16 -34.03
C LEU A 68 12.13 -0.30 -32.97
N SER A 69 12.56 -0.92 -31.87
CA SER A 69 11.68 -1.22 -30.74
C SER A 69 11.13 0.04 -30.09
N GLU A 70 11.91 1.13 -30.07
CA GLU A 70 11.57 2.42 -29.45
C GLU A 70 10.33 3.07 -30.10
N PHE A 71 10.13 2.83 -31.39
CA PHE A 71 9.07 3.43 -32.20
C PHE A 71 7.82 2.55 -32.30
N LYS A 72 7.91 1.25 -31.98
CA LYS A 72 6.76 0.32 -32.02
C LYS A 72 5.88 0.39 -30.76
N GLU A 73 6.34 1.12 -29.75
CA GLU A 73 5.74 1.10 -28.42
C GLU A 73 4.66 2.16 -28.17
N GLU A 74 4.48 3.18 -29.02
CA GLU A 74 3.53 4.29 -28.79
C GLU A 74 2.10 3.83 -28.45
N ASN A 75 1.58 2.79 -29.10
CA ASN A 75 0.24 2.27 -28.84
C ASN A 75 0.14 1.34 -27.61
N LYS A 76 1.25 0.77 -27.12
CA LYS A 76 1.29 -0.05 -25.89
C LYS A 76 1.70 0.76 -24.66
N ASN A 77 2.35 1.90 -24.86
CA ASN A 77 2.93 2.74 -23.83
C ASN A 77 1.92 3.51 -22.98
N ALA A 78 0.72 3.83 -23.50
CA ALA A 78 -0.27 4.56 -22.71
C ALA A 78 -0.65 3.86 -21.38
N GLY A 79 -0.64 2.52 -21.37
CA GLY A 79 -0.87 1.76 -20.13
C GLY A 79 0.37 1.63 -19.24
N ASN A 80 1.56 1.59 -19.85
CA ASN A 80 2.83 1.52 -19.11
C ASN A 80 3.20 2.87 -18.47
N ASP A 81 2.81 3.98 -19.11
CA ASP A 81 2.99 5.34 -18.61
C ASP A 81 2.13 5.58 -17.36
N CYS A 82 0.88 5.11 -17.34
CA CYS A 82 0.03 5.18 -16.14
C CYS A 82 0.61 4.37 -14.97
N GLU A 83 1.15 3.18 -15.23
CA GLU A 83 1.77 2.33 -14.20
C GLU A 83 3.05 2.97 -13.63
N PHE A 84 3.90 3.51 -14.50
CA PHE A 84 5.10 4.25 -14.08
C PHE A 84 4.73 5.50 -13.27
N GLN A 85 3.77 6.30 -13.74
CA GLN A 85 3.29 7.48 -13.02
C GLN A 85 2.73 7.12 -11.64
N PHE A 86 1.97 6.02 -11.55
CA PHE A 86 1.46 5.52 -10.27
C PHE A 86 2.59 5.19 -9.29
N GLN A 87 3.60 4.44 -9.74
CA GLN A 87 4.74 4.06 -8.91
C GLN A 87 5.53 5.28 -8.43
N VAL A 88 5.83 6.23 -9.32
CA VAL A 88 6.56 7.45 -8.98
C VAL A 88 5.77 8.30 -7.98
N GLN A 89 4.47 8.52 -8.21
CA GLN A 89 3.64 9.31 -7.29
C GLN A 89 3.51 8.67 -5.92
N ARG A 90 3.43 7.34 -5.85
CA ARG A 90 3.42 6.60 -4.59
C ARG A 90 4.70 6.85 -3.79
N GLN A 91 5.87 6.71 -4.42
CA GLN A 91 7.16 6.99 -3.77
C GLN A 91 7.30 8.45 -3.33
N GLN A 92 6.82 9.39 -4.15
CA GLN A 92 6.83 10.82 -3.80
C GLN A 92 5.92 11.13 -2.60
N LEU A 93 4.78 10.44 -2.49
CA LEU A 93 3.88 10.57 -1.35
C LEU A 93 4.54 10.09 -0.06
N ASP A 94 5.22 8.94 -0.11
CA ASP A 94 5.97 8.40 1.02
C ASP A 94 7.12 9.31 1.44
N ALA A 95 7.88 9.84 0.48
CA ALA A 95 8.95 10.78 0.74
C ALA A 95 8.44 12.08 1.39
N LEU A 96 7.30 12.60 0.93
CA LEU A 96 6.64 13.76 1.55
C LEU A 96 6.25 13.44 2.99
N HIS A 97 5.62 12.29 3.22
CA HIS A 97 5.15 11.88 4.53
C HIS A 97 6.31 11.73 5.53
N GLN A 98 7.38 11.04 5.10
CA GLN A 98 8.60 10.88 5.89
C GLN A 98 9.26 12.23 6.18
N GLY A 99 9.41 13.10 5.18
CA GLY A 99 10.04 14.40 5.32
C GLY A 99 9.28 15.32 6.29
N PHE A 100 7.95 15.33 6.21
CA PHE A 100 7.11 16.13 7.10
C PHE A 100 7.29 15.72 8.57
N TRP A 101 7.19 14.42 8.87
CA TRP A 101 7.30 13.93 10.25
C TRP A 101 8.72 14.01 10.79
N LEU A 102 9.74 13.81 9.94
CA LEU A 102 11.13 14.01 10.32
C LEU A 102 11.38 15.45 10.76
N ASP A 103 10.93 16.43 9.97
CA ASP A 103 11.09 17.84 10.32
C ASP A 103 10.27 18.24 11.55
N SER A 104 9.00 17.83 11.63
CA SER A 104 8.12 18.12 12.77
C SER A 104 8.71 17.59 14.08
N ASN A 105 9.13 16.33 14.10
CA ASN A 105 9.73 15.73 15.30
C ASN A 105 11.09 16.35 15.63
N SER A 106 11.91 16.67 14.64
CA SER A 106 13.21 17.32 14.87
C SER A 106 13.04 18.68 15.55
N ARG A 107 12.13 19.53 15.04
CA ARG A 107 11.82 20.83 15.66
C ARG A 107 11.21 20.68 17.05
N PHE A 108 10.32 19.70 17.22
CA PHE A 108 9.71 19.40 18.51
C PHE A 108 10.75 19.05 19.57
N TYR A 109 11.68 18.13 19.26
CA TYR A 109 12.72 17.72 20.20
C TYR A 109 13.69 18.85 20.52
N ALA A 110 14.12 19.63 19.51
CA ALA A 110 14.98 20.79 19.71
C ALA A 110 14.31 21.84 20.62
N ALA A 111 13.04 22.17 20.36
CA ALA A 111 12.31 23.15 21.17
C ALA A 111 12.06 22.64 22.60
N LYS A 112 11.73 21.36 22.76
CA LYS A 112 11.58 20.71 24.07
C LYS A 112 12.88 20.79 24.89
N GLU A 113 14.01 20.50 24.25
CA GLU A 113 15.32 20.57 24.91
C GLU A 113 15.66 22.01 25.33
N GLU A 114 15.37 23.00 24.48
CA GLU A 114 15.61 24.40 24.81
C GLU A 114 14.76 24.88 26.00
N VAL A 115 13.49 24.47 26.09
CA VAL A 115 12.65 24.75 27.26
C VAL A 115 13.29 24.14 28.51
N LEU A 116 13.72 22.88 28.45
CA LEU A 116 14.40 22.21 29.56
C LEU A 116 15.72 22.88 29.96
N ARG A 117 16.48 23.39 28.99
CA ARG A 117 17.75 24.09 29.19
C ARG A 117 17.57 25.49 29.79
N SER A 118 16.42 26.12 29.52
CA SER A 118 16.08 27.45 30.06
C SER A 118 15.68 27.42 31.53
N LEU A 119 15.34 26.25 32.08
CA LEU A 119 15.00 26.08 33.49
C LEU A 119 16.26 26.19 34.36
N PRO A 120 16.15 26.75 35.58
CA PRO A 120 17.26 26.79 36.51
C PRO A 120 17.62 25.37 36.98
N GLU A 121 18.91 25.13 37.29
CA GLU A 121 19.39 23.83 37.77
C GLU A 121 18.70 23.39 39.09
N SER A 122 18.18 24.36 39.86
CA SER A 122 17.41 24.13 41.09
C SER A 122 15.95 23.73 40.84
N ALA A 123 15.49 23.66 39.59
CA ALA A 123 14.10 23.37 39.26
C ALA A 123 13.72 21.94 39.68
N THR A 124 12.59 21.83 40.37
CA THR A 124 12.06 20.53 40.79
C THR A 124 11.46 19.77 39.60
N ALA A 125 11.20 18.47 39.77
CA ALA A 125 10.52 17.68 38.75
C ALA A 125 9.14 18.25 38.38
N LEU A 126 8.41 18.78 39.37
CA LEU A 126 7.10 19.41 39.17
C LEU A 126 7.21 20.67 38.30
N ASP A 127 8.22 21.50 38.51
CA ASP A 127 8.44 22.71 37.71
C ASP A 127 8.71 22.38 36.24
N LYS A 128 9.47 21.30 36.00
CA LYS A 128 9.74 20.78 34.65
C LYS A 128 8.46 20.28 33.98
N GLU A 129 7.58 19.60 34.71
CA GLU A 129 6.29 19.14 34.17
C GLU A 129 5.37 20.31 33.80
N VAL A 130 5.29 21.34 34.64
CA VAL A 130 4.52 22.56 34.34
C VAL A 130 5.08 23.26 33.09
N ALA A 131 6.39 23.43 33.01
CA ALA A 131 7.04 24.01 31.83
C ALA A 131 6.79 23.18 30.56
N LEU A 132 6.86 21.85 30.63
CA LEU A 132 6.56 20.98 29.50
C LEU A 132 5.08 21.06 29.09
N SER A 133 4.15 21.06 30.04
CA SER A 133 2.71 21.12 29.74
C SER A 133 2.32 22.43 29.02
N THR A 134 2.89 23.56 29.44
CA THR A 134 2.70 24.86 28.79
C THR A 134 3.31 24.87 27.39
N PHE A 135 4.52 24.33 27.25
CA PHE A 135 5.17 24.13 25.94
C PHE A 135 4.33 23.27 24.99
N PHE A 136 3.81 22.11 25.43
CA PHE A 136 2.99 21.23 24.60
C PHE A 136 1.73 21.93 24.07
N SER A 137 1.07 22.71 24.92
CA SER A 137 -0.11 23.50 24.52
C SER A 137 0.25 24.52 23.43
N GLN A 138 1.34 25.29 23.64
CA GLN A 138 1.81 26.27 22.68
C GLN A 138 2.26 25.64 21.36
N TRP A 139 3.01 24.55 21.42
CA TRP A 139 3.44 23.79 20.25
C TRP A 139 2.26 23.32 19.41
N SER A 140 1.24 22.74 20.06
CA SER A 140 0.02 22.27 19.38
C SER A 140 -0.71 23.42 18.66
N MET A 141 -0.81 24.59 19.30
CA MET A 141 -1.42 25.77 18.68
C MET A 141 -0.62 26.28 17.47
N GLN A 142 0.71 26.30 17.57
CA GLN A 142 1.60 26.77 16.50
C GLN A 142 1.59 25.81 15.30
N GLU A 143 1.69 24.52 15.56
CA GLU A 143 1.83 23.48 14.52
C GLU A 143 0.49 23.14 13.84
N LYS A 144 -0.63 23.61 14.38
CA LYS A 144 -1.97 23.37 13.84
C LYS A 144 -2.09 23.78 12.37
N SER A 145 -1.69 25.01 12.03
CA SER A 145 -1.77 25.54 10.66
C SER A 145 -0.96 24.69 9.67
N ARG A 146 0.28 24.38 10.03
CA ARG A 146 1.19 23.56 9.25
C ARG A 146 0.66 22.12 9.07
N THR A 147 0.06 21.56 10.11
CA THR A 147 -0.56 20.22 10.05
C THR A 147 -1.80 20.22 9.15
N GLU A 148 -2.59 21.28 9.19
CA GLU A 148 -3.75 21.43 8.31
C GLU A 148 -3.34 21.50 6.83
N ASP A 149 -2.32 22.30 6.50
CA ASP A 149 -1.82 22.43 5.14
C ASP A 149 -1.20 21.13 4.63
N TYR A 150 -0.39 20.46 5.47
CA TYR A 150 0.09 19.11 5.19
C TYR A 150 -1.06 18.12 4.95
N THR A 151 -2.12 18.15 5.78
CA THR A 151 -3.27 17.26 5.64
C THR A 151 -4.01 17.50 4.32
N LYS A 152 -4.16 18.76 3.91
CA LYS A 152 -4.76 19.12 2.61
C LYS A 152 -3.92 18.56 1.46
N GLU A 153 -2.60 18.76 1.48
CA GLU A 153 -1.71 18.26 0.44
C GLU A 153 -1.68 16.74 0.38
N TRP A 154 -1.59 16.08 1.54
CA TRP A 154 -1.57 14.63 1.64
C TRP A 154 -2.87 14.03 1.08
N ARG A 155 -4.03 14.60 1.42
CA ARG A 155 -5.33 14.16 0.85
C ARG A 155 -5.39 14.37 -0.66
N ARG A 156 -4.94 15.54 -1.14
CA ARG A 156 -4.92 15.84 -2.58
C ARG A 156 -4.08 14.82 -3.35
N ARG A 157 -2.87 14.51 -2.88
CA ARG A 157 -1.96 13.55 -3.54
C ARG A 157 -2.49 12.11 -3.44
N ASN A 158 -3.08 11.71 -2.32
CA ASN A 158 -3.73 10.40 -2.20
C ASN A 158 -4.90 10.24 -3.18
N PHE A 159 -5.70 11.29 -3.36
CA PHE A 159 -6.82 11.26 -4.30
C PHE A 159 -6.34 11.07 -5.75
N GLU A 160 -5.31 11.81 -6.15
CA GLU A 160 -4.69 11.61 -7.48
C GLU A 160 -4.07 10.21 -7.62
N LEU A 161 -3.43 9.69 -6.57
CA LEU A 161 -2.87 8.33 -6.58
C LEU A 161 -3.97 7.27 -6.77
N ILE A 162 -5.09 7.39 -6.08
CA ILE A 162 -6.25 6.47 -6.23
C ILE A 162 -6.80 6.56 -7.67
N LYS A 163 -6.91 7.76 -8.23
CA LYS A 163 -7.39 7.98 -9.59
C LYS A 163 -6.48 7.34 -10.65
N ILE A 164 -5.16 7.40 -10.47
CA ILE A 164 -4.22 6.75 -11.41
C ILE A 164 -4.22 5.24 -11.18
N GLY A 165 -4.19 4.78 -9.93
CA GLY A 165 -4.23 3.36 -9.57
C GLY A 165 -5.48 2.66 -10.12
N THR A 166 -6.64 3.31 -10.02
CA THR A 166 -7.90 2.79 -10.61
C THR A 166 -7.82 2.67 -12.13
N ARG A 167 -7.18 3.61 -12.83
CA ARG A 167 -6.94 3.51 -14.28
C ARG A 167 -6.03 2.33 -14.64
N VAL A 168 -4.95 2.15 -13.90
CA VAL A 168 -4.01 1.02 -14.08
C VAL A 168 -4.72 -0.31 -13.87
N GLU A 169 -5.48 -0.45 -12.79
CA GLU A 169 -6.23 -1.68 -12.50
C GLU A 169 -7.31 -1.97 -13.55
N LEU A 170 -8.01 -0.95 -14.06
CA LEU A 170 -8.98 -1.11 -15.14
C LEU A 170 -8.31 -1.58 -16.45
N GLN A 171 -7.16 -1.01 -16.79
CA GLN A 171 -6.35 -1.45 -17.95
C GLN A 171 -5.86 -2.88 -17.77
N ASN A 172 -5.38 -3.25 -16.58
CA ASN A 172 -4.95 -4.61 -16.28
C ASN A 172 -6.11 -5.60 -16.33
N PHE A 173 -7.28 -5.22 -15.83
CA PHE A 173 -8.48 -6.03 -15.89
C PHE A 173 -8.94 -6.28 -17.34
N THR A 174 -9.03 -5.23 -18.16
CA THR A 174 -9.42 -5.35 -19.57
C THR A 174 -8.43 -6.19 -20.38
N ARG A 175 -7.11 -6.06 -20.13
CA ARG A 175 -6.06 -6.93 -20.70
C ARG A 175 -6.24 -8.40 -20.31
N ARG A 176 -6.53 -8.68 -19.04
CA ARG A 176 -6.77 -10.06 -18.56
C ARG A 176 -8.01 -10.65 -19.23
N VAL A 177 -9.12 -9.91 -19.25
CA VAL A 177 -10.38 -10.38 -19.85
C VAL A 177 -10.23 -10.65 -21.35
N SER A 178 -9.64 -9.72 -22.10
CA SER A 178 -9.38 -9.92 -23.55
C SER A 178 -8.49 -11.14 -23.82
N SER A 179 -7.44 -11.37 -23.03
CA SER A 179 -6.56 -12.54 -23.19
C SER A 179 -7.27 -13.89 -23.00
N VAL A 180 -8.28 -13.95 -22.12
CA VAL A 180 -9.10 -15.15 -21.91
C VAL A 180 -9.98 -15.43 -23.12
N PHE A 181 -10.60 -14.39 -23.68
CA PHE A 181 -11.42 -14.52 -24.89
C PHE A 181 -10.61 -14.94 -26.12
N THR A 182 -9.40 -14.41 -26.30
CA THR A 182 -8.52 -14.82 -27.41
C THR A 182 -8.04 -16.26 -27.28
N ARG A 183 -7.75 -16.73 -26.05
CA ARG A 183 -7.39 -18.14 -25.79
C ARG A 183 -8.53 -19.12 -26.12
N SER A 184 -9.78 -18.74 -25.87
CA SER A 184 -10.95 -19.58 -26.17
C SER A 184 -11.18 -19.73 -27.68
N ALA A 185 -10.95 -18.67 -28.47
CA ALA A 185 -11.12 -18.69 -29.92
C ALA A 185 -10.05 -19.51 -30.66
N ALA A 186 -8.89 -19.76 -30.03
CA ALA A 186 -7.77 -20.49 -30.62
C ALA A 186 -7.80 -22.01 -30.36
N ALA A 187 -8.85 -22.56 -29.74
CA ALA A 187 -8.96 -23.99 -29.48
C ALA A 187 -9.28 -24.75 -30.80
N PRO A 188 -8.35 -25.56 -31.34
CA PRO A 188 -8.61 -26.31 -32.57
C PRO A 188 -9.63 -27.43 -32.29
N LYS A 189 -10.67 -27.51 -33.11
CA LYS A 189 -11.53 -28.71 -33.19
C LYS A 189 -10.64 -29.85 -33.68
N GLN A 190 -10.32 -30.80 -32.80
CA GLN A 190 -9.71 -32.05 -33.24
C GLN A 190 -10.75 -32.88 -34.01
N PRO A 191 -10.35 -33.53 -35.11
CA PRO A 191 -11.22 -34.35 -35.95
C PRO A 191 -11.69 -35.62 -35.25
#